data_AF-A0A929GZ81-F1
#
_entry.id   AF-A0A929GZ81-F1
#
_cell.length_a   1.000
_cell.length_b   1.000
_cell.length_c   1.000
_cell.angle_alpha   90.00
_cell.angle_beta   90.00
_cell.angle_gamma   90.00
#
_symmetry.space_group_name_H-M   'P 1'
#
loop_
_entity.id
_entity.type
_entity.pdbx_description
1 polymer ?
#
loop_
_entity_poly.entity_id
_entity_poly.type
_entity_poly.pdbx_seq_one_letter_code
_entity_poly.pdbx_strand_id
1 'polypeptide(L)'
;MKKSKRNLVVLATFMAELVITPLAHAEWGKNVSNPCGKKEALKNPCNPCAEKAKNVCNPCSKKKAKDYSKLVSTGEKLWSDNELGKSGLSCMSCHAGHESLNLDKVGPFPHYVGMPDRMVTLDQMINYCMMNPMETEPLPWDSIKMTAMAVYYQEYIKSYSGTKNVCNPCSKKMKNPCNPCNPCRK
;
A
#
# COMPACT_ATOMS: atom_id res chain seq x y z
N MET A 1 42.68 -19.27 72.83
CA MET A 1 42.00 -19.06 71.54
C MET A 1 43.02 -19.21 70.40
N LYS A 2 42.66 -20.03 69.39
CA LYS A 2 43.13 -20.10 67.98
C LYS A 2 44.64 -20.27 67.64
N LYS A 3 44.96 -21.47 67.15
CA LYS A 3 46.07 -21.85 66.26
C LYS A 3 45.95 -21.15 64.89
N SER A 4 47.06 -20.81 64.23
CA SER A 4 47.18 -20.95 62.77
C SER A 4 48.64 -20.90 62.30
N LYS A 5 49.15 -22.05 61.86
CA LYS A 5 50.35 -22.15 61.00
C LYS A 5 49.89 -21.98 59.56
N ARG A 6 50.60 -21.22 58.73
CA ARG A 6 50.41 -21.22 57.27
C ARG A 6 51.71 -21.62 56.60
N ASN A 7 51.63 -22.78 55.95
CA ASN A 7 52.65 -23.35 55.07
C ASN A 7 52.62 -22.66 53.71
N LEU A 8 53.82 -22.40 53.19
CA LEU A 8 54.34 -22.79 51.87
C LEU A 8 53.31 -23.17 50.79
N VAL A 9 53.37 -22.53 49.61
CA VAL A 9 53.14 -23.07 48.24
C VAL A 9 53.56 -21.96 47.25
N VAL A 10 54.75 -22.07 46.66
CA VAL A 10 55.05 -22.41 45.25
C VAL A 10 54.47 -21.42 44.22
N LEU A 11 55.35 -20.56 43.72
CA LEU A 11 55.20 -19.75 42.52
C LEU A 11 55.27 -20.68 41.30
N ALA A 12 54.16 -20.87 40.59
CA ALA A 12 54.14 -21.52 39.28
C ALA A 12 53.93 -20.46 38.20
N THR A 13 54.86 -20.46 37.24
CA THR A 13 55.04 -19.59 36.09
C THR A 13 53.83 -19.53 35.15
N PHE A 14 53.44 -18.32 34.76
CA PHE A 14 52.43 -18.02 33.74
C PHE A 14 52.93 -18.42 32.33
N MET A 15 52.35 -19.46 31.74
CA MET A 15 52.37 -19.68 30.30
C MET A 15 51.16 -19.00 29.68
N ALA A 16 51.41 -17.98 28.86
CA ALA A 16 50.40 -17.29 28.08
C ALA A 16 49.97 -18.20 26.90
N GLU A 17 48.89 -18.95 27.09
CA GLU A 17 48.17 -19.56 25.99
C GLU A 17 47.19 -18.55 25.41
N LEU A 18 47.42 -18.22 24.15
CA LEU A 18 46.59 -17.40 23.29
C LEU A 18 45.34 -18.22 22.94
N VAL A 19 44.37 -18.25 23.85
CA VAL A 19 43.05 -18.85 23.60
C VAL A 19 42.35 -17.95 22.58
N ILE A 20 42.35 -18.38 21.34
CA ILE A 20 41.45 -17.88 20.30
C ILE A 20 40.03 -18.20 20.81
N THR A 21 39.39 -17.24 21.45
CA THR A 21 37.97 -17.30 21.73
C THR A 21 37.26 -17.32 20.38
N PRO A 22 36.41 -18.31 20.09
CA PRO A 22 35.53 -18.20 18.95
C PRO A 22 34.63 -17.00 19.23
N LEU A 23 34.77 -15.96 18.39
CA LEU A 23 33.81 -14.87 18.30
C LEU A 23 32.43 -15.51 18.33
N ALA A 24 31.67 -15.19 19.37
CA ALA A 24 30.28 -15.55 19.48
C ALA A 24 29.63 -15.19 18.14
N HIS A 25 29.22 -16.22 17.39
CA HIS A 25 28.33 -16.03 16.26
C HIS A 25 27.10 -15.41 16.88
N ALA A 26 26.92 -14.11 16.65
CA ALA A 26 25.70 -13.42 17.00
C ALA A 26 24.56 -14.25 16.41
N GLU A 27 23.76 -14.87 17.28
CA GLU A 27 22.50 -15.52 16.92
C GLU A 27 21.56 -14.43 16.38
N TRP A 28 21.77 -14.03 15.12
CA TRP A 28 20.80 -13.29 14.33
C TRP A 28 19.60 -14.20 14.09
N GLY A 29 18.65 -14.20 15.01
CA GLY A 29 17.44 -15.01 14.79
C GLY A 29 16.38 -15.06 15.88
N LYS A 30 16.64 -14.63 17.12
CA LYS A 30 15.54 -14.44 18.09
C LYS A 30 15.14 -12.97 18.04
N ASN A 31 14.17 -12.65 17.18
CA ASN A 31 13.58 -11.32 17.11
C ASN A 31 12.84 -11.03 18.44
N VAL A 32 13.56 -10.47 19.42
CA VAL A 32 13.05 -10.07 20.75
C VAL A 32 12.04 -8.90 20.66
N SER A 33 11.66 -8.49 19.45
CA SER A 33 10.85 -7.32 19.19
C SER A 33 9.71 -7.55 18.18
N ASN A 34 9.27 -8.78 17.91
CA ASN A 34 7.99 -8.95 17.20
C ASN A 34 6.84 -8.59 18.18
N PRO A 35 6.17 -7.43 18.02
CA PRO A 35 5.06 -7.04 18.91
C PRO A 35 3.91 -8.06 18.86
N CYS A 36 3.78 -8.83 17.77
CA CYS A 36 2.78 -9.88 17.61
C CYS A 36 3.16 -11.20 18.29
N GLY A 37 4.43 -11.40 18.68
CA GLY A 37 4.95 -12.66 19.26
C GLY A 37 4.99 -12.69 20.79
N LYS A 38 4.71 -11.56 21.47
CA LYS A 38 4.70 -11.51 22.94
C LYS A 38 3.40 -12.12 23.46
N LYS A 39 3.50 -13.15 24.32
CA LYS A 39 2.33 -13.83 24.92
C LYS A 39 1.36 -12.89 25.64
N GLU A 40 1.88 -11.81 26.23
CA GLU A 40 1.05 -10.76 26.84
C GLU A 40 0.30 -9.92 25.79
N ALA A 41 0.92 -9.62 24.64
CA ALA A 41 0.26 -8.93 23.55
C ALA A 41 -0.86 -9.78 22.92
N LEU A 42 -0.75 -11.13 22.94
CA LEU A 42 -1.78 -12.06 22.46
C LEU A 42 -3.07 -12.06 23.31
N LYS A 43 -3.05 -11.47 24.52
CA LYS A 43 -4.25 -11.33 25.37
C LYS A 43 -5.13 -10.14 24.97
N ASN A 44 -4.65 -9.21 24.15
CA ASN A 44 -5.42 -8.05 23.72
C ASN A 44 -6.52 -8.47 22.70
N PRO A 45 -7.81 -8.19 22.96
CA PRO A 45 -8.91 -8.54 22.03
C PRO A 45 -8.84 -7.81 20.68
N CYS A 46 -8.08 -6.72 20.58
CA CYS A 46 -7.76 -6.04 19.32
C CYS A 46 -6.56 -6.64 18.58
N ASN A 47 -5.84 -7.61 19.16
CA ASN A 47 -4.66 -8.18 18.51
C ASN A 47 -5.10 -9.07 17.33
N PRO A 48 -4.70 -8.75 16.09
CA PRO A 48 -5.03 -9.57 14.92
C PRO A 48 -4.43 -10.98 14.96
N CYS A 49 -3.45 -11.24 15.84
CA CYS A 49 -2.72 -12.50 15.95
C CYS A 49 -3.17 -13.38 17.14
N ALA A 50 -4.14 -12.94 17.95
CA ALA A 50 -4.66 -13.79 19.02
C ALA A 50 -5.47 -14.96 18.43
N GLU A 51 -5.22 -16.19 18.91
CA GLU A 51 -5.73 -17.47 18.37
C GLU A 51 -7.25 -17.55 18.15
N LYS A 52 -8.03 -16.60 18.69
CA LYS A 52 -9.50 -16.56 18.61
C LYS A 52 -10.08 -15.20 18.20
N ALA A 53 -9.25 -14.22 17.82
CA ALA A 53 -9.73 -12.88 17.54
C ALA A 53 -10.49 -12.83 16.20
N LYS A 54 -11.82 -12.84 16.27
CA LYS A 54 -12.58 -11.85 15.50
C LYS A 54 -11.96 -10.52 15.92
N ASN A 55 -11.03 -9.96 15.14
CA ASN A 55 -10.35 -8.71 15.49
C ASN A 55 -11.44 -7.63 15.66
N VAL A 56 -11.92 -7.47 16.90
CA VAL A 56 -13.13 -6.69 17.24
C VAL A 56 -12.88 -5.22 16.93
N CYS A 57 -11.61 -4.83 16.97
CA CYS A 57 -11.12 -3.50 16.71
C CYS A 57 -10.71 -3.30 15.25
N ASN A 58 -10.87 -4.30 14.38
CA ASN A 58 -10.56 -4.16 12.96
C ASN A 58 -11.55 -3.16 12.34
N PRO A 59 -11.09 -1.97 11.93
CA PRO A 59 -11.99 -0.98 11.39
C PRO A 59 -12.53 -1.42 10.01
N CYS A 60 -11.86 -2.36 9.33
CA CYS A 60 -12.24 -2.91 8.02
C CYS A 60 -13.22 -4.09 8.09
N SER A 61 -13.52 -4.65 9.27
CA SER A 61 -14.32 -5.88 9.40
C SER A 61 -15.84 -5.64 9.50
N LYS A 62 -16.27 -4.38 9.66
CA LYS A 62 -17.66 -4.00 9.93
C LYS A 62 -18.60 -4.27 8.75
N LYS A 63 -18.15 -4.01 7.52
CA LYS A 63 -18.94 -4.20 6.29
C LYS A 63 -18.21 -5.14 5.33
N LYS A 64 -18.88 -6.20 4.90
CA LYS A 64 -18.28 -7.25 4.07
C LYS A 64 -18.37 -6.89 2.58
N ALA A 65 -17.28 -6.40 2.01
CA ALA A 65 -17.10 -6.16 0.58
C ALA A 65 -16.18 -7.25 -0.02
N LYS A 66 -16.69 -8.49 -0.14
CA LYS A 66 -15.87 -9.67 -0.45
C LYS A 66 -15.78 -10.03 -1.94
N ASP A 67 -16.84 -9.72 -2.69
CA ASP A 67 -16.96 -10.13 -4.09
C ASP A 67 -16.44 -9.01 -4.99
N TYR A 68 -15.25 -9.23 -5.55
CA TYR A 68 -14.59 -8.23 -6.40
C TYR A 68 -15.41 -7.92 -7.66
N SER A 69 -15.92 -8.94 -8.36
CA SER A 69 -16.70 -8.74 -9.59
C SER A 69 -18.00 -7.97 -9.30
N LYS A 70 -18.64 -8.25 -8.16
CA LYS A 70 -19.80 -7.49 -7.71
C LYS A 70 -19.44 -6.04 -7.38
N LEU A 71 -18.27 -5.79 -6.79
CA LEU A 71 -17.80 -4.43 -6.51
C LEU A 71 -17.50 -3.65 -7.78
N VAL A 72 -16.90 -4.29 -8.80
CA VAL A 72 -16.68 -3.67 -10.12
C VAL A 72 -18.00 -3.23 -10.73
N SER A 73 -18.96 -4.15 -10.86
CA SER A 73 -20.29 -3.84 -11.43
C SER A 73 -21.10 -2.85 -10.59
N THR A 74 -20.95 -2.85 -9.27
CA THR A 74 -21.56 -1.85 -8.40
C THR A 74 -20.93 -0.48 -8.59
N GLY A 75 -19.60 -0.42 -8.67
CA GLY A 75 -18.87 0.82 -8.89
C GLY A 75 -19.17 1.42 -10.26
N GLU A 76 -19.27 0.61 -11.30
CA GLU A 76 -19.65 1.06 -12.65
C GLU A 76 -21.00 1.77 -12.66
N LYS A 77 -21.99 1.17 -11.99
CA LYS A 77 -23.32 1.77 -11.81
C LYS A 77 -23.24 3.09 -11.07
N LEU A 78 -22.53 3.14 -9.93
CA LEU A 78 -22.36 4.35 -9.14
C LEU A 78 -21.66 5.48 -9.92
N TRP A 79 -20.64 5.14 -10.72
CA TRP A 79 -19.92 6.12 -11.54
C TRP A 79 -20.77 6.73 -12.65
N SER A 80 -21.84 6.05 -13.05
CA SER A 80 -22.76 6.48 -14.12
C SER A 80 -24.12 6.97 -13.58
N ASP A 81 -24.27 7.02 -12.26
CA ASP A 81 -25.53 7.35 -11.58
C ASP A 81 -25.67 8.88 -11.41
N ASN A 82 -26.56 9.48 -12.20
CA ASN A 82 -26.85 10.92 -12.13
C ASN A 82 -27.73 11.29 -10.92
N GLU A 83 -28.31 10.29 -10.22
CA GLU A 83 -29.11 10.48 -9.00
C GLU A 83 -28.27 10.26 -7.73
N LEU A 84 -26.98 9.97 -7.87
CA LEU A 84 -26.07 9.74 -6.75
C LEU A 84 -25.84 11.02 -5.92
N GLY A 85 -25.90 12.19 -6.58
CA GLY A 85 -25.80 13.52 -5.99
C GLY A 85 -27.05 14.36 -6.23
N LYS A 86 -27.02 15.63 -5.79
CA LYS A 86 -28.13 16.57 -6.00
C LYS A 86 -28.00 17.40 -7.28
N SER A 87 -26.81 17.46 -7.87
CA SER A 87 -26.54 18.28 -9.05
C SER A 87 -26.98 17.67 -10.38
N GLY A 88 -27.41 16.40 -10.40
CA GLY A 88 -27.73 15.66 -11.63
C GLY A 88 -26.49 15.21 -12.43
N LEU A 89 -25.28 15.44 -11.91
CA LEU A 89 -24.03 14.95 -12.49
C LEU A 89 -23.70 13.55 -11.97
N SER A 90 -23.04 12.75 -12.80
CA SER A 90 -22.35 11.53 -12.40
C SER A 90 -20.84 11.68 -12.58
N CYS A 91 -20.06 10.73 -12.05
CA CYS A 91 -18.61 10.71 -12.26
C CYS A 91 -18.26 10.66 -13.76
N MET A 92 -19.05 9.91 -14.54
CA MET A 92 -18.91 9.79 -15.99
C MET A 92 -19.23 11.08 -16.74
N SER A 93 -20.00 12.01 -16.18
CA SER A 93 -20.23 13.32 -16.80
C SER A 93 -18.93 14.10 -17.04
N CYS A 94 -17.89 13.86 -16.23
CA CYS A 94 -16.59 14.51 -16.38
C CYS A 94 -15.46 13.54 -16.74
N HIS A 95 -15.52 12.27 -16.31
CA HIS A 95 -14.42 11.31 -16.44
C HIS A 95 -14.59 10.27 -17.54
N ALA A 96 -15.63 10.39 -18.38
CA ALA A 96 -15.74 9.56 -19.57
C ALA A 96 -14.52 9.76 -20.50
N GLY A 97 -13.98 8.64 -21.00
CA GLY A 97 -12.87 8.65 -21.96
C GLY A 97 -11.48 8.92 -21.34
N HIS A 98 -11.36 8.93 -20.02
CA HIS A 98 -10.08 9.01 -19.27
C HIS A 98 -9.29 10.32 -19.39
N GLU A 99 -9.60 11.22 -20.33
CA GLU A 99 -8.79 12.43 -20.59
C GLU A 99 -8.66 13.32 -19.36
N SER A 100 -9.77 13.59 -18.65
CA SER A 100 -9.79 14.42 -17.45
C SER A 100 -9.12 13.78 -16.23
N LEU A 101 -8.79 12.48 -16.28
CA LEU A 101 -8.02 11.81 -15.24
C LEU A 101 -6.51 12.12 -15.34
N ASN A 102 -6.05 12.69 -16.46
CA ASN A 102 -4.65 13.11 -16.67
C ASN A 102 -3.61 12.00 -16.34
N LEU A 103 -3.94 10.74 -16.61
CA LEU A 103 -3.14 9.58 -16.18
C LEU A 103 -1.70 9.61 -16.72
N ASP A 104 -1.45 10.12 -17.92
CA ASP A 104 -0.11 10.28 -18.49
C ASP A 104 0.78 11.27 -17.70
N LYS A 105 0.18 12.23 -16.98
CA LYS A 105 0.90 13.28 -16.24
C LYS A 105 1.06 12.95 -14.76
N VAL A 106 -0.03 12.53 -14.12
CA VAL A 106 -0.09 12.36 -12.65
C VAL A 106 -0.08 10.89 -12.21
N GLY A 107 -0.34 9.96 -13.13
CA GLY A 107 -0.47 8.54 -12.81
C GLY A 107 -1.70 8.22 -11.95
N PRO A 108 -1.87 6.95 -11.56
CA PRO A 108 -2.94 6.52 -10.65
C PRO A 108 -2.75 7.10 -9.25
N PHE A 109 -3.85 7.18 -8.48
CA PHE A 109 -3.77 7.54 -7.06
C PHE A 109 -2.94 6.52 -6.24
N PRO A 110 -2.27 6.95 -5.16
CA PRO A 110 -2.18 8.33 -4.67
C PRO A 110 -1.21 9.17 -5.51
N HIS A 111 -1.56 10.44 -5.75
CA HIS A 111 -0.70 11.39 -6.44
C HIS A 111 -0.83 12.79 -5.82
N TYR A 112 0.06 13.69 -6.22
CA TYR A 112 0.03 15.09 -5.80
C TYR A 112 -1.10 15.84 -6.52
N VAL A 113 -1.86 16.64 -5.79
CA VAL A 113 -2.89 17.51 -6.33
C VAL A 113 -2.56 18.95 -5.94
N GLY A 114 -2.50 19.84 -6.92
CA GLY A 114 -2.09 21.24 -6.70
C GLY A 114 -3.08 22.06 -5.87
N MET A 115 -4.39 21.79 -5.98
CA MET A 115 -5.42 22.53 -5.24
C MET A 115 -5.25 22.44 -3.70
N PRO A 116 -5.07 21.25 -3.09
CA PRO A 116 -4.75 21.14 -1.67
C PRO A 116 -3.24 21.13 -1.36
N ASP A 117 -2.37 21.29 -2.37
CA ASP A 117 -0.89 21.25 -2.27
C ASP A 117 -0.35 20.05 -1.47
N ARG A 118 -0.83 18.84 -1.79
CA ARG A 118 -0.43 17.62 -1.08
C ARG A 118 -0.69 16.35 -1.89
N MET A 119 -0.13 15.24 -1.40
CA MET A 119 -0.55 13.90 -1.81
C MET A 119 -1.98 13.62 -1.34
N VAL A 120 -2.80 13.12 -2.26
CA VAL A 120 -4.22 12.79 -2.04
C VAL A 120 -4.45 11.32 -2.38
N THR A 121 -5.26 10.63 -1.58
CA THR A 121 -5.72 9.27 -1.86
C THR A 121 -6.96 9.27 -2.75
N LEU A 122 -7.26 8.13 -3.38
CA LEU A 122 -8.46 7.99 -4.21
C LEU A 122 -9.74 8.32 -3.43
N ASP A 123 -9.89 7.79 -2.22
CA ASP A 123 -11.07 8.00 -1.38
C ASP A 123 -11.27 9.48 -1.00
N GLN A 124 -10.16 10.20 -0.77
CA GLN A 124 -10.20 11.65 -0.53
C GLN A 124 -10.69 12.41 -1.76
N MET A 125 -10.20 12.04 -2.96
CA MET A 125 -10.66 12.67 -4.20
C MET A 125 -12.12 12.33 -4.50
N ILE A 126 -12.54 11.07 -4.31
CA ILE A 126 -13.94 10.65 -4.47
C ILE A 126 -14.83 11.52 -3.60
N ASN A 127 -14.52 11.67 -2.31
CA ASN A 127 -15.34 12.51 -1.42
C ASN A 127 -15.27 14.00 -1.77
N TYR A 128 -14.16 14.50 -2.29
CA TYR A 128 -14.10 15.86 -2.83
C TYR A 128 -15.09 16.03 -4.00
N CYS A 129 -15.16 15.07 -4.93
CA CYS A 129 -16.13 15.08 -6.03
C CYS A 129 -17.58 14.93 -5.53
N MET A 130 -17.82 14.08 -4.52
CA MET A 130 -19.15 13.93 -3.92
C MET A 130 -19.66 15.24 -3.30
N MET A 131 -18.78 15.97 -2.60
CA MET A 131 -19.19 17.17 -1.87
C MET A 131 -19.31 18.42 -2.75
N ASN A 132 -18.42 18.58 -3.74
CA ASN A 132 -18.33 19.83 -4.49
C ASN A 132 -19.19 19.80 -5.77
N PRO A 133 -18.83 19.07 -6.84
CA PRO A 133 -19.67 19.03 -8.05
C PRO A 133 -20.94 18.20 -7.89
N MET A 134 -20.97 17.19 -7.01
CA MET A 134 -22.16 16.33 -6.82
C MET A 134 -23.10 16.80 -5.69
N GLU A 135 -22.70 17.79 -4.90
CA GLU A 135 -23.52 18.43 -3.85
C GLU A 135 -24.17 17.45 -2.86
N THR A 136 -23.43 16.41 -2.47
CA THR A 136 -23.91 15.37 -1.56
C THR A 136 -22.94 15.09 -0.42
N GLU A 137 -23.41 14.35 0.58
CA GLU A 137 -22.61 13.99 1.75
C GLU A 137 -21.45 13.07 1.37
N PRO A 138 -20.29 13.17 2.05
CA PRO A 138 -19.18 12.27 1.82
C PRO A 138 -19.58 10.83 2.14
N LEU A 139 -19.08 9.90 1.34
CA LEU A 139 -19.25 8.48 1.63
C LEU A 139 -18.40 8.09 2.84
N PRO A 140 -18.94 7.27 3.76
CA PRO A 140 -18.14 6.70 4.83
C PRO A 140 -16.97 5.90 4.24
N TRP A 141 -15.78 6.10 4.79
CA TRP A 141 -14.54 5.46 4.31
C TRP A 141 -14.64 3.92 4.31
N ASP A 142 -15.39 3.34 5.26
CA ASP A 142 -15.60 1.89 5.39
C ASP A 142 -16.81 1.36 4.58
N SER A 143 -17.46 2.22 3.79
CA SER A 143 -18.69 1.86 3.08
C SER A 143 -18.43 0.96 1.88
N ILE A 144 -19.42 0.12 1.56
CA ILE A 144 -19.42 -0.68 0.33
C ILE A 144 -19.39 0.23 -0.90
N LYS A 145 -20.05 1.40 -0.86
CA LYS A 145 -20.04 2.37 -1.96
C LYS A 145 -18.63 2.92 -2.22
N MET A 146 -17.91 3.36 -1.18
CA MET A 146 -16.52 3.83 -1.32
C MET A 146 -15.62 2.72 -1.87
N THR A 147 -15.73 1.50 -1.31
CA THR A 147 -14.97 0.34 -1.80
C THR A 147 -15.26 0.03 -3.27
N ALA A 148 -16.54 0.03 -3.67
CA ALA A 148 -16.96 -0.23 -5.04
C ALA A 148 -16.46 0.84 -6.02
N MET A 149 -16.54 2.12 -5.63
CA MET A 149 -16.01 3.22 -6.44
C MET A 149 -14.49 3.10 -6.64
N ALA A 150 -13.76 2.78 -5.57
CA ALA A 150 -12.31 2.60 -5.63
C ALA A 150 -11.92 1.40 -6.51
N VAL A 151 -12.63 0.27 -6.38
CA VAL A 151 -12.43 -0.93 -7.20
C VAL A 151 -12.71 -0.62 -8.67
N TYR A 152 -13.83 0.02 -8.99
CA TYR A 152 -14.17 0.34 -10.36
C TYR A 152 -13.19 1.33 -10.99
N TYR A 153 -12.73 2.35 -10.27
CA TYR A 153 -11.67 3.24 -10.77
C TYR A 153 -10.44 2.44 -11.21
N GLN A 154 -9.96 1.52 -10.38
CA GLN A 154 -8.78 0.70 -10.69
C GLN A 154 -9.00 -0.16 -11.94
N GLU A 155 -10.19 -0.72 -12.13
CA GLU A 155 -10.52 -1.44 -13.38
C GLU A 155 -10.64 -0.50 -14.58
N TYR A 156 -11.28 0.65 -14.39
CA TYR A 156 -11.53 1.63 -15.44
C TYR A 156 -10.22 2.13 -16.05
N ILE A 157 -9.22 2.45 -15.21
CA ILE A 157 -7.93 2.95 -15.69
C ILE A 157 -7.04 1.86 -16.31
N LYS A 158 -7.29 0.56 -16.09
CA LYS A 158 -6.55 -0.50 -16.81
C LYS A 158 -6.84 -0.49 -18.30
N SER A 159 -8.02 -0.02 -18.70
CA SER A 159 -8.38 0.14 -20.11
C SER A 159 -7.68 1.34 -20.77
N TYR A 160 -7.06 2.22 -19.98
CA TYR A 160 -6.30 3.34 -20.49
C TYR A 160 -5.02 2.85 -21.18
N SER A 161 -4.90 3.13 -22.48
CA SER A 161 -3.74 2.70 -23.27
C SER A 161 -2.68 3.79 -23.47
N GLY A 162 -2.84 4.94 -22.81
CA GLY A 162 -1.96 6.11 -22.90
C GLY A 162 -1.88 6.70 -24.30
N THR A 163 -1.17 7.82 -24.40
CA THR A 163 -0.60 8.22 -25.69
C THR A 163 0.50 7.22 -26.06
N LYS A 164 0.18 6.22 -26.89
CA LYS A 164 1.19 5.29 -27.39
C LYS A 164 2.31 6.10 -28.04
N ASN A 165 3.51 6.04 -27.47
CA ASN A 165 4.70 6.52 -28.15
C ASN A 165 4.74 5.88 -29.54
N VAL A 166 4.56 6.69 -30.58
CA VAL A 166 4.63 6.25 -31.98
C VAL A 166 6.00 5.59 -32.27
N CYS A 167 6.98 5.89 -31.41
CA CYS A 167 8.32 5.34 -31.41
C CYS A 167 8.60 4.40 -30.21
N ASN A 168 7.70 3.47 -29.88
CA ASN A 168 8.02 2.42 -28.91
C ASN A 168 8.92 1.34 -29.55
N PRO A 169 10.20 1.22 -29.15
CA PRO A 169 11.15 0.26 -29.73
C PRO A 169 10.75 -1.21 -29.48
N CYS A 170 9.87 -1.47 -28.51
CA CYS A 170 9.42 -2.81 -28.14
C CYS A 170 8.11 -3.23 -28.82
N SER A 171 7.43 -2.36 -29.58
CA SER A 171 6.07 -2.63 -30.08
C SER A 171 5.95 -3.15 -31.51
N LYS A 172 7.03 -3.21 -32.31
CA LYS A 172 7.15 -3.99 -33.56
C LYS A 172 8.49 -3.67 -34.22
N LYS A 173 9.09 -4.66 -34.90
CA LYS A 173 10.29 -4.49 -35.73
C LYS A 173 10.10 -3.31 -36.68
N MET A 174 10.99 -2.32 -36.57
CA MET A 174 11.03 -1.18 -37.48
C MET A 174 11.45 -1.67 -38.86
N LYS A 175 10.52 -1.66 -39.82
CA LYS A 175 10.75 -2.20 -41.17
C LYS A 175 11.08 -1.12 -42.22
N ASN A 176 10.92 0.17 -41.91
CA ASN A 176 11.05 1.25 -42.89
C ASN A 176 12.20 2.22 -42.53
N PRO A 177 13.21 2.40 -43.41
CA PRO A 177 14.28 3.39 -43.21
C PRO A 177 13.80 4.85 -43.16
N CYS A 178 12.62 5.15 -43.70
CA CYS A 178 11.97 6.46 -43.61
C CYS A 178 11.05 6.63 -42.39
N ASN A 179 11.08 5.69 -41.43
CA ASN A 179 10.30 5.82 -40.21
C ASN A 179 10.77 7.05 -39.39
N PRO A 180 9.88 7.97 -38.98
CA PRO A 180 10.23 9.10 -38.10
C PRO A 180 10.84 8.66 -36.75
N CYS A 181 10.70 7.38 -36.40
CA CYS A 181 11.28 6.77 -35.21
C CYS A 181 12.67 6.16 -35.41
N ASN A 182 13.29 6.28 -36.60
CA ASN A 182 14.61 5.70 -36.89
C ASN A 182 15.74 6.42 -36.10
N PRO A 183 16.40 5.77 -35.12
CA PRO A 183 17.47 6.39 -34.33
C PRO A 183 18.73 6.72 -35.15
N CYS A 184 18.82 6.22 -36.39
CA CYS A 184 19.92 6.51 -37.31
C CYS A 184 19.66 7.74 -38.20
N ARG A 185 18.52 8.42 -38.05
CA ARG A 185 18.20 9.65 -38.78
C ARG A 185 18.77 10.86 -38.02
N LYS A 186 20.09 11.05 -38.13
CA LYS A 186 20.73 12.33 -37.78
C LYS A 186 20.44 13.36 -38.87
#